data_AF-A0A7H4LQF0-F1
#
_entry.id   AF-A0A7H4LQF0-F1
#
_cell.length_a   1.000
_cell.length_b   1.000
_cell.length_c   1.000
_cell.angle_alpha   90.00
_cell.angle_beta   90.00
_cell.angle_gamma   90.00
#
_symmetry.space_group_name_H-M   'P 1'
#
loop_
_entity.id
_entity.type
_entity.pdbx_description
1 polymer ?
#
loop_
_entity_poly.entity_id
_entity_poly.type
_entity_poly.pdbx_seq_one_letter_code
_entity_poly.pdbx_strand_id
1 'polypeptide(L)'
;MADPYGDGRALRNHQHQHQQQRPRLKPAMEMEDLISLLHGSDPVRVELTRLENDLHCKLPRPHCRSDLPSQISLPPSLVAARSKIPPLELNGFGACLQTRRRSSATRRRRSRPCASPSGRARRPSRMSLTEELAKVDGKLKLTESLLESKNLEAKKINDEKKAALAAQFAAEATLRRVHAAQKDDDMPPIEAILAPLEAELKLARQEIAKLQDDNRALDRLTKSKEAALLEAERTVQIALAKASLVDDLQNKNQELMKQIEICQEENKILDRMHRQKVAEVEKLTQTVRELEEAVLAGGAMANAVRDYQRKVQEMNEEMKTLDRELAHAKVSANRVAVVVANEWKDGNDKVMPVKQWLEERRLLQGEMQQLRDKLAIAERAARSEAQLKDKFQLRLKVLEEGLRMSTSRTNASAARR
;
A
#
# COMPACT_ATOMS: atom_id res chain seq x y z
N MET A 1 15.76 45.18 -15.50
CA MET A 1 14.30 45.35 -15.25
C MET A 1 13.84 44.08 -14.54
N ALA A 2 14.18 43.85 -13.27
CA ALA A 2 13.86 44.64 -12.07
C ALA A 2 12.39 44.44 -11.63
N ASP A 3 12.25 43.99 -10.40
CA ASP A 3 11.10 43.35 -9.75
C ASP A 3 10.19 44.37 -9.01
N PRO A 4 8.85 44.21 -8.98
CA PRO A 4 7.96 45.06 -8.18
C PRO A 4 7.40 44.32 -6.95
N TYR A 5 8.22 44.15 -5.91
CA TYR A 5 7.73 43.86 -4.54
C TYR A 5 7.62 45.14 -3.70
N GLY A 6 6.47 45.30 -3.03
CA GLY A 6 6.21 46.37 -2.06
C GLY A 6 4.74 46.83 -2.08
N ASP A 7 4.06 47.07 -0.96
CA ASP A 7 4.47 46.95 0.45
C ASP A 7 3.23 46.60 1.32
N GLY A 8 3.33 45.52 2.10
CA GLY A 8 2.23 45.01 2.93
C GLY A 8 2.30 45.55 4.34
N ARG A 9 1.60 46.65 4.64
CA ARG A 9 1.60 47.23 5.99
C ARG A 9 0.85 46.36 7.00
N ALA A 10 1.59 45.91 8.01
CA ALA A 10 1.08 45.11 9.10
C ALA A 10 0.20 45.92 10.08
N LEU A 11 -0.89 45.29 10.54
CA LEU A 11 -1.55 45.62 11.80
C LEU A 11 -1.43 44.42 12.75
N ARG A 12 -0.73 44.62 13.87
CA ARG A 12 -0.71 43.67 14.99
C ARG A 12 -1.85 43.98 15.94
N ASN A 13 -2.56 42.96 16.41
CA ASN A 13 -3.11 42.84 17.77
C ASN A 13 -3.29 41.34 18.08
N HIS A 14 -2.51 40.81 19.03
CA HIS A 14 -2.99 40.37 20.35
C HIS A 14 -4.17 39.38 20.28
N GLN A 15 -3.87 38.09 20.30
CA GLN A 15 -3.80 37.24 21.51
C GLN A 15 -5.18 36.67 21.92
N HIS A 16 -5.41 35.41 21.60
CA HIS A 16 -5.98 34.45 22.56
C HIS A 16 -5.38 33.07 22.34
N GLN A 17 -4.76 32.51 23.38
CA GLN A 17 -4.23 31.15 23.38
C GLN A 17 -5.33 30.18 23.81
N HIS A 18 -5.83 29.36 22.90
CA HIS A 18 -6.47 28.09 23.25
C HIS A 18 -5.58 26.93 22.81
N GLN A 19 -4.74 26.47 23.73
CA GLN A 19 -4.01 25.21 23.57
C GLN A 19 -4.98 24.03 23.69
N GLN A 20 -5.61 23.63 22.58
CA GLN A 20 -6.12 22.28 22.46
C GLN A 20 -4.93 21.36 22.20
N GLN A 21 -4.56 20.58 23.24
CA GLN A 21 -3.43 19.66 23.17
C GLN A 21 -3.74 18.57 22.15
N ARG A 22 -2.93 18.49 21.07
CA ARG A 22 -2.90 17.28 20.23
C ARG A 22 -2.49 16.10 21.11
N PRO A 23 -3.18 14.95 21.06
CA PRO A 23 -2.70 13.75 21.74
C PRO A 23 -1.33 13.40 21.17
N ARG A 24 -0.34 13.23 22.05
CA ARG A 24 1.00 12.80 21.62
C ARG A 24 0.89 11.38 21.04
N LEU A 25 1.18 11.25 19.76
CA LEU A 25 1.43 9.95 19.15
C LEU A 25 2.54 9.26 19.95
N LYS A 26 2.28 8.03 20.38
CA LYS A 26 3.31 7.17 20.99
C LYS A 26 4.44 6.96 19.97
N PRO A 27 5.70 6.71 20.41
CA PRO A 27 6.72 6.18 19.52
C PRO A 27 6.17 4.95 18.80
N ALA A 28 6.51 4.81 17.52
CA ALA A 28 6.16 3.61 16.79
C ALA A 28 6.79 2.40 17.48
N MET A 29 6.00 1.35 17.70
CA MET A 29 6.53 0.05 18.12
C MET A 29 7.34 -0.47 16.92
N GLU A 30 8.63 -0.74 17.14
CA GLU A 30 9.54 -1.12 16.05
C GLU A 30 9.12 -2.49 15.49
N MET A 31 9.41 -2.72 14.21
CA MET A 31 8.86 -3.88 13.47
C MET A 31 9.27 -5.23 14.09
N GLU A 32 10.39 -5.25 14.81
CA GLU A 32 10.97 -6.38 15.52
C GLU A 32 10.16 -6.76 16.79
N ASP A 33 9.55 -5.80 17.49
CA ASP A 33 8.64 -6.04 18.62
C ASP A 33 7.31 -6.65 18.14
N LEU A 34 6.81 -6.21 16.98
CA LEU A 34 5.57 -6.74 16.40
C LEU A 34 5.74 -8.18 15.90
N ILE A 35 6.91 -8.52 15.36
CA ILE A 35 7.27 -9.90 14.98
C ILE A 35 7.36 -10.79 16.23
N SER A 36 7.98 -10.28 17.30
CA SER A 36 8.15 -11.01 18.57
C SER A 36 6.84 -11.26 19.32
N LEU A 37 5.84 -10.37 19.18
CA LEU A 37 4.54 -10.52 19.84
C LEU A 37 3.58 -11.48 19.12
N LEU A 38 3.76 -11.72 17.82
CA LEU A 38 2.86 -12.53 17.00
C LEU A 38 3.34 -13.97 16.72
N HIS A 39 4.61 -14.29 16.97
CA HIS A 39 5.19 -15.60 16.63
C HIS A 39 5.86 -16.26 17.83
N GLY A 40 5.05 -16.92 18.66
CA GLY A 40 5.51 -17.83 19.73
C GLY A 40 6.26 -19.07 19.24
N SER A 41 6.46 -19.22 17.92
CA SER A 41 7.43 -20.12 17.30
C SER A 41 7.79 -19.61 15.91
N ASP A 42 9.07 -19.62 15.58
CA ASP A 42 9.58 -19.39 14.24
C ASP A 42 8.99 -20.45 13.28
N PRO A 43 8.22 -20.07 12.25
CA PRO A 43 7.57 -21.02 11.35
C PRO A 43 8.59 -21.85 10.55
N VAL A 44 9.79 -21.32 10.27
CA VAL A 44 10.87 -22.07 9.63
C VAL A 44 11.40 -23.14 10.59
N ARG A 45 11.52 -22.82 11.88
CA ARG A 45 11.91 -23.79 12.92
C ARG A 45 10.85 -24.86 13.15
N VAL A 46 9.56 -24.53 13.07
CA VAL A 46 8.46 -25.50 13.17
C VAL A 46 8.47 -26.47 11.99
N GLU A 47 8.60 -25.98 10.76
CA GLU A 47 8.67 -26.85 9.58
C GLU A 47 9.99 -27.64 9.52
N LEU A 48 11.11 -27.10 10.01
CA LEU A 48 12.36 -27.87 10.23
C LEU A 48 12.14 -29.02 11.23
N THR A 49 11.58 -28.75 12.41
CA THR A 49 11.29 -29.80 13.41
C THR A 49 10.28 -30.82 12.88
N ARG A 50 9.33 -30.43 12.04
CA ARG A 50 8.40 -31.34 11.36
C ARG A 50 9.12 -32.22 10.33
N LEU A 51 9.94 -31.63 9.45
CA LEU A 51 10.71 -32.35 8.43
C LEU A 51 11.75 -33.30 9.05
N GLU A 52 12.36 -32.92 10.17
CA GLU A 52 13.29 -33.74 10.94
C GLU A 52 12.59 -34.97 11.55
N ASN A 53 11.37 -34.81 12.06
CA ASN A 53 10.53 -35.92 12.53
C ASN A 53 10.02 -36.81 11.37
N ASP A 54 9.64 -36.24 10.23
CA ASP A 54 9.22 -37.00 9.04
C ASP A 54 10.37 -37.82 8.43
N LEU A 55 11.62 -37.32 8.53
CA LEU A 55 12.82 -38.08 8.17
C LEU A 55 13.14 -39.19 9.18
N HIS A 56 12.98 -38.92 10.48
CA HIS A 56 13.19 -39.94 11.52
C HIS A 56 12.17 -41.09 11.47
N CYS A 57 10.95 -40.84 10.97
CA CYS A 57 9.92 -41.86 10.77
C CYS A 57 10.18 -42.84 9.60
N LYS A 58 11.22 -42.63 8.78
CA LYS A 58 11.49 -43.45 7.57
C LYS A 58 12.80 -44.23 7.57
N LEU A 59 13.55 -44.25 8.67
CA LEU A 59 14.81 -45.02 8.79
C LEU A 59 14.65 -46.24 9.69
N PRO A 60 14.66 -47.48 9.14
CA PRO A 60 14.79 -48.67 9.96
C PRO A 60 16.23 -48.80 10.52
N ARG A 61 16.35 -49.34 11.73
CA ARG A 61 17.63 -49.55 12.44
C ARG A 61 18.63 -50.35 11.58
N PRO A 62 19.93 -50.01 11.59
CA PRO A 62 20.94 -50.91 11.07
C PRO A 62 21.10 -52.12 12.01
N HIS A 63 20.71 -53.29 11.54
CA HIS A 63 21.32 -54.56 11.92
C HIS A 63 22.03 -55.10 10.68
N CYS A 64 23.33 -54.82 10.57
CA CYS A 64 24.16 -55.41 9.53
C CYS A 64 24.43 -56.87 9.86
N ARG A 65 23.63 -57.76 9.30
CA ARG A 65 24.01 -59.16 9.09
C ARG A 65 25.07 -59.22 7.99
N SER A 66 26.12 -59.98 8.23
CA SER A 66 26.87 -60.64 7.16
C SER A 66 26.03 -61.77 6.53
N ASP A 67 26.57 -62.38 5.48
CA ASP A 67 26.18 -63.68 4.90
C ASP A 67 25.11 -63.62 3.79
N LEU A 68 25.59 -63.67 2.53
CA LEU A 68 24.84 -64.20 1.40
C LEU A 68 24.85 -65.74 1.46
N PRO A 69 23.71 -66.41 1.25
CA PRO A 69 23.67 -67.82 0.85
C PRO A 69 23.56 -67.96 -0.67
N SER A 70 24.28 -68.94 -1.22
CA SER A 70 23.99 -69.49 -2.56
C SER A 70 23.95 -71.00 -2.42
N GLN A 71 22.81 -71.61 -2.76
CA GLN A 71 22.58 -73.06 -2.74
C GLN A 71 21.60 -73.45 -3.86
N ILE A 72 21.49 -74.77 -4.06
CA ILE A 72 20.77 -75.58 -5.07
C ILE A 72 21.76 -76.14 -6.12
N SER A 73 21.91 -77.45 -6.36
CA SER A 73 21.57 -78.72 -5.66
C SER A 73 22.34 -79.84 -6.40
N LEU A 74 23.05 -80.80 -5.79
CA LEU A 74 22.58 -82.09 -5.22
C LEU A 74 21.59 -82.93 -6.09
N PRO A 75 21.56 -84.28 -5.95
CA PRO A 75 22.48 -85.21 -5.28
C PRO A 75 23.27 -86.01 -6.36
N PRO A 76 23.24 -87.37 -6.58
CA PRO A 76 22.76 -88.54 -5.83
C PRO A 76 23.86 -89.21 -4.96
N SER A 77 24.01 -90.54 -4.99
CA SER A 77 24.79 -91.39 -4.06
C SER A 77 25.03 -92.82 -4.62
N LEU A 78 25.83 -93.64 -3.90
CA LEU A 78 26.05 -95.11 -3.90
C LEU A 78 27.58 -95.42 -4.07
N VAL A 79 28.25 -96.34 -3.36
CA VAL A 79 27.86 -97.34 -2.33
C VAL A 79 29.09 -97.77 -1.49
N ALA A 80 28.87 -98.36 -0.30
CA ALA A 80 29.74 -99.21 0.57
C ALA A 80 31.27 -98.92 0.71
N ALA A 81 31.90 -98.79 1.88
CA ALA A 81 31.90 -99.60 3.12
C ALA A 81 32.75 -100.90 3.08
N ARG A 82 33.52 -101.14 4.18
CA ARG A 82 34.30 -102.37 4.54
C ARG A 82 35.55 -102.68 3.68
N SER A 83 36.59 -103.40 4.14
CA SER A 83 37.05 -103.77 5.50
C SER A 83 38.41 -104.52 5.46
N LYS A 84 39.13 -104.56 6.60
CA LYS A 84 40.05 -105.66 7.03
C LYS A 84 41.36 -105.96 6.25
N ILE A 85 42.48 -105.58 6.90
CA ILE A 85 43.69 -106.39 7.26
C ILE A 85 43.53 -107.93 7.27
N PRO A 86 44.60 -108.76 7.36
CA PRO A 86 45.95 -108.82 6.76
C PRO A 86 46.02 -110.13 5.90
N PRO A 87 47.01 -111.08 5.93
CA PRO A 87 48.45 -111.09 6.28
C PRO A 87 49.37 -111.83 5.23
N LEU A 88 50.61 -112.16 5.65
CA LEU A 88 51.56 -113.17 5.14
C LEU A 88 52.53 -112.73 4.00
N GLU A 89 53.82 -112.45 4.28
CA GLU A 89 54.95 -113.37 4.62
C GLU A 89 55.63 -113.94 3.36
N LEU A 90 56.95 -114.22 3.28
CA LEU A 90 58.11 -114.00 4.16
C LEU A 90 59.40 -114.22 3.32
N ASN A 91 60.56 -113.77 3.86
CA ASN A 91 61.92 -114.27 3.55
C ASN A 91 62.42 -114.11 2.09
N GLY A 92 63.71 -114.04 1.78
CA GLY A 92 64.97 -114.18 2.51
C GLY A 92 66.07 -114.31 1.43
N PHE A 93 67.35 -114.05 1.61
CA PHE A 93 68.20 -114.03 2.81
C PHE A 93 69.32 -112.99 2.61
N GLY A 94 69.86 -112.47 3.71
CA GLY A 94 71.25 -112.01 3.73
C GLY A 94 72.17 -113.08 4.31
N ALA A 95 73.44 -113.14 3.90
CA ALA A 95 74.63 -113.37 4.75
C ALA A 95 75.89 -113.73 3.95
N CYS A 96 76.90 -112.84 3.99
CA CYS A 96 78.35 -113.13 3.95
C CYS A 96 79.09 -111.77 4.12
N LEU A 97 80.11 -111.58 4.96
CA LEU A 97 80.74 -112.49 5.92
C LEU A 97 81.27 -111.73 7.16
N GLN A 98 81.30 -112.47 8.26
CA GLN A 98 81.64 -112.09 9.62
C GLN A 98 83.10 -111.65 9.88
N THR A 99 83.24 -110.71 10.84
CA THR A 99 84.25 -110.65 11.92
C THR A 99 85.76 -110.83 11.66
N ARG A 100 86.52 -109.75 11.88
CA ARG A 100 87.74 -109.61 12.74
C ARG A 100 88.03 -108.10 12.85
N ARG A 101 88.47 -107.49 13.96
CA ARG A 101 88.82 -107.94 15.32
C ARG A 101 88.71 -106.74 16.30
N ARG A 102 88.41 -106.98 17.58
CA ARG A 102 88.57 -105.99 18.69
C ARG A 102 90.06 -105.80 19.06
N SER A 103 90.30 -104.81 19.93
CA SER A 103 91.54 -104.54 20.71
C SER A 103 92.59 -103.64 20.05
N SER A 104 93.30 -102.72 20.74
CA SER A 104 93.16 -102.19 22.12
C SER A 104 94.14 -101.03 22.41
N ALA A 105 93.73 -100.10 23.28
CA ALA A 105 94.50 -99.37 24.30
C ALA A 105 95.94 -98.82 24.03
N THR A 106 96.04 -97.48 24.03
CA THR A 106 96.86 -96.65 24.96
C THR A 106 98.36 -96.95 25.18
N ARG A 107 99.28 -96.07 24.70
CA ARG A 107 100.14 -95.18 25.56
C ARG A 107 101.24 -94.36 24.83
N ARG A 108 101.40 -93.13 25.33
CA ARG A 108 102.66 -92.34 25.55
C ARG A 108 103.57 -91.88 24.40
N ARG A 109 103.58 -90.54 24.22
CA ARG A 109 104.68 -89.59 24.52
C ARG A 109 106.17 -89.95 24.23
N ARG A 110 106.80 -89.03 23.47
CA ARG A 110 108.22 -88.56 23.45
C ARG A 110 109.27 -89.37 22.65
N SER A 111 109.69 -88.82 21.50
CA SER A 111 110.98 -88.08 21.36
C SER A 111 111.14 -87.42 19.97
N ARG A 112 111.96 -86.35 19.92
CA ARG A 112 112.57 -85.69 18.74
C ARG A 112 113.82 -86.52 18.30
N PRO A 113 114.56 -86.28 17.17
CA PRO A 113 114.87 -84.96 16.57
C PRO A 113 115.12 -84.86 15.03
N CYS A 114 115.34 -83.61 14.55
CA CYS A 114 116.13 -83.18 13.35
C CYS A 114 115.75 -83.67 11.92
N ALA A 115 115.98 -82.94 10.81
CA ALA A 115 116.34 -81.53 10.57
C ALA A 115 115.96 -81.05 9.12
N SER A 116 116.00 -79.73 8.92
CA SER A 116 115.80 -78.84 7.74
C SER A 116 116.65 -79.12 6.46
N PRO A 117 116.70 -78.27 5.38
CA PRO A 117 115.92 -77.04 5.01
C PRO A 117 115.36 -77.05 3.54
N SER A 118 114.12 -76.62 3.24
CA SER A 118 113.56 -75.24 3.18
C SER A 118 114.06 -74.31 2.05
N GLY A 119 113.32 -74.19 0.94
CA GLY A 119 113.67 -73.34 -0.21
C GLY A 119 113.13 -71.91 -0.16
N ARG A 120 114.03 -70.91 -0.10
CA ARG A 120 113.75 -69.49 -0.39
C ARG A 120 114.10 -69.15 -1.84
N ALA A 121 113.24 -69.52 -2.79
CA ALA A 121 113.36 -69.13 -4.20
C ALA A 121 112.03 -69.16 -4.97
N ARG A 122 111.13 -70.10 -4.66
CA ARG A 122 109.90 -70.35 -5.43
C ARG A 122 108.66 -69.58 -4.97
N ARG A 123 108.80 -68.39 -4.38
CA ARG A 123 107.63 -67.61 -3.90
C ARG A 123 106.82 -66.98 -5.05
N PRO A 124 107.42 -66.24 -6.01
CA PRO A 124 106.66 -65.62 -7.10
C PRO A 124 106.00 -66.65 -8.03
N SER A 125 106.75 -67.68 -8.44
CA SER A 125 106.25 -68.71 -9.36
C SER A 125 105.22 -69.67 -8.75
N ARG A 126 105.30 -69.97 -7.43
CA ARG A 126 104.19 -70.66 -6.76
C ARG A 126 102.93 -69.80 -6.70
N MET A 127 103.06 -68.48 -6.49
CA MET A 127 101.88 -67.61 -6.40
C MET A 127 101.16 -67.48 -7.75
N SER A 128 101.90 -67.28 -8.85
CA SER A 128 101.35 -67.31 -10.21
C SER A 128 100.65 -68.65 -10.53
N LEU A 129 101.25 -69.79 -10.19
CA LEU A 129 100.63 -71.10 -10.40
C LEU A 129 99.41 -71.34 -9.50
N THR A 130 99.38 -70.83 -8.26
CA THR A 130 98.17 -70.91 -7.42
C THR A 130 97.05 -70.01 -7.91
N GLU A 131 97.35 -68.91 -8.59
CA GLU A 131 96.35 -67.98 -9.12
C GLU A 131 95.70 -68.55 -10.40
N GLU A 132 96.47 -69.14 -11.31
CA GLU A 132 95.91 -69.92 -12.42
C GLU A 132 95.17 -71.18 -11.94
N LEU A 133 95.67 -71.87 -10.89
CA LEU A 133 94.94 -72.99 -10.29
C LEU A 133 93.59 -72.56 -9.70
N ALA A 134 93.53 -71.43 -8.98
CA ALA A 134 92.29 -70.86 -8.45
C ALA A 134 91.33 -70.42 -9.57
N LYS A 135 91.86 -69.95 -10.70
CA LYS A 135 91.09 -69.56 -11.89
C LYS A 135 90.53 -70.76 -12.65
N VAL A 136 91.25 -71.87 -12.71
CA VAL A 136 90.77 -73.15 -13.25
C VAL A 136 89.77 -73.81 -12.31
N ASP A 137 90.00 -73.80 -11.00
CA ASP A 137 89.07 -74.28 -9.97
C ASP A 137 87.77 -73.47 -9.96
N GLY A 138 87.85 -72.14 -10.13
CA GLY A 138 86.69 -71.28 -10.33
C GLY A 138 85.91 -71.60 -11.61
N LYS A 139 86.60 -71.85 -12.73
CA LYS A 139 85.95 -72.33 -13.97
C LYS A 139 85.30 -73.70 -13.80
N LEU A 140 85.96 -74.63 -13.11
CA LEU A 140 85.44 -75.97 -12.83
C LEU A 140 84.13 -75.89 -12.05
N LYS A 141 84.11 -75.15 -10.94
CA LYS A 141 82.91 -74.92 -10.11
C LYS A 141 81.77 -74.26 -10.89
N LEU A 142 82.07 -73.30 -11.76
CA LEU A 142 81.07 -72.73 -12.67
C LEU A 142 80.51 -73.79 -13.63
N THR A 143 81.35 -74.62 -14.26
CA THR A 143 80.88 -75.70 -15.14
C THR A 143 80.12 -76.81 -14.40
N GLU A 144 80.49 -77.13 -13.16
CA GLU A 144 79.77 -78.07 -12.29
C GLU A 144 78.38 -77.52 -11.94
N SER A 145 78.29 -76.27 -11.49
CA SER A 145 76.99 -75.63 -11.20
C SER A 145 76.08 -75.52 -12.44
N LEU A 146 76.66 -75.32 -13.62
CA LEU A 146 75.92 -75.30 -14.89
C LEU A 146 75.42 -76.69 -15.29
N LEU A 147 76.23 -77.73 -15.11
CA LEU A 147 75.82 -79.12 -15.33
C LEU A 147 74.74 -79.56 -14.34
N GLU A 148 74.86 -79.19 -13.07
CA GLU A 148 73.87 -79.50 -12.04
C GLU A 148 72.53 -78.80 -12.32
N SER A 149 72.57 -77.51 -12.72
CA SER A 149 71.40 -76.76 -13.20
C SER A 149 70.73 -77.45 -14.41
N LYS A 150 71.51 -77.85 -15.43
CA LYS A 150 70.99 -78.54 -16.61
C LYS A 150 70.42 -79.93 -16.31
N ASN A 151 70.97 -80.65 -15.32
CA ASN A 151 70.46 -81.95 -14.88
C ASN A 151 69.12 -81.80 -14.14
N LEU A 152 68.95 -80.76 -13.32
CA LEU A 152 67.67 -80.42 -12.69
C LEU A 152 66.61 -80.01 -13.72
N GLU A 153 66.99 -79.22 -14.73
CA GLU A 153 66.11 -78.84 -15.85
C GLU A 153 65.67 -80.08 -16.67
N ALA A 154 66.59 -81.00 -16.97
CA ALA A 154 66.29 -82.25 -17.66
C ALA A 154 65.35 -83.17 -16.87
N LYS A 155 65.49 -83.24 -15.54
CA LYS A 155 64.53 -83.95 -14.67
C LYS A 155 63.15 -83.32 -14.73
N LYS A 156 63.06 -82.00 -14.61
CA LYS A 156 61.78 -81.26 -14.68
C LYS A 156 61.02 -81.55 -15.98
N ILE A 157 61.70 -81.45 -17.12
CA ILE A 157 61.12 -81.72 -18.45
C ILE A 157 60.64 -83.18 -18.57
N ASN A 158 61.39 -84.14 -17.98
CA ASN A 158 61.00 -85.55 -17.99
C ASN A 158 59.72 -85.79 -17.17
N ASP A 159 59.57 -85.14 -16.01
CA ASP A 159 58.39 -85.29 -15.17
C ASP A 159 57.17 -84.55 -15.74
N GLU A 160 57.36 -83.37 -16.35
CA GLU A 160 56.33 -82.68 -17.15
C GLU A 160 55.85 -83.55 -18.32
N LYS A 161 56.75 -84.22 -19.05
CA LYS A 161 56.41 -85.15 -20.12
C LYS A 161 55.57 -86.34 -19.64
N LYS A 162 55.89 -86.92 -18.48
CA LYS A 162 55.09 -88.02 -17.88
C LYS A 162 53.69 -87.54 -17.51
N ALA A 163 53.56 -86.35 -16.94
CA ALA A 163 52.27 -85.76 -16.59
C ALA A 163 51.39 -85.48 -17.84
N ALA A 164 51.99 -84.94 -18.91
CA ALA A 164 51.29 -84.70 -20.18
C ALA A 164 50.78 -86.01 -20.82
N LEU A 165 51.60 -87.07 -20.83
CA LEU A 165 51.18 -88.39 -21.32
C LEU A 165 50.05 -88.99 -20.47
N ALA A 166 50.11 -88.86 -19.15
CA ALA A 166 49.03 -89.33 -18.26
C ALA A 166 47.70 -88.59 -18.53
N ALA A 167 47.76 -87.26 -18.75
CA ALA A 167 46.59 -86.47 -19.12
C ALA A 167 46.02 -86.86 -20.49
N GLN A 168 46.88 -87.14 -21.48
CA GLN A 168 46.47 -87.64 -22.80
C GLN A 168 45.72 -88.97 -22.69
N PHE A 169 46.25 -89.95 -21.94
CA PHE A 169 45.57 -91.23 -21.73
C PHE A 169 44.24 -91.10 -20.98
N ALA A 170 44.13 -90.16 -20.03
CA ALA A 170 42.88 -89.89 -19.32
C ALA A 170 41.79 -89.30 -20.26
N ALA A 171 42.16 -88.35 -21.12
CA ALA A 171 41.25 -87.79 -22.12
C ALA A 171 40.80 -88.85 -23.14
N GLU A 172 41.74 -89.67 -23.63
CA GLU A 172 41.45 -90.75 -24.58
C GLU A 172 40.58 -91.86 -23.95
N ALA A 173 40.79 -92.19 -22.66
CA ALA A 173 39.90 -93.08 -21.92
C ALA A 173 38.49 -92.51 -21.76
N THR A 174 38.35 -91.19 -21.63
CA THR A 174 37.04 -90.52 -21.54
C THR A 174 36.31 -90.58 -22.89
N LEU A 175 37.00 -90.31 -23.99
CA LEU A 175 36.45 -90.49 -25.34
C LEU A 175 36.03 -91.95 -25.59
N ARG A 176 36.84 -92.94 -25.18
CA ARG A 176 36.46 -94.36 -25.26
C ARG A 176 35.21 -94.70 -24.44
N ARG A 177 35.01 -94.10 -23.27
CA ARG A 177 33.76 -94.27 -22.48
C ARG A 177 32.54 -93.67 -23.17
N VAL A 178 32.66 -92.47 -23.73
CA VAL A 178 31.57 -91.83 -24.50
C VAL A 178 31.22 -92.67 -25.73
N HIS A 179 32.21 -93.12 -26.50
CA HIS A 179 31.98 -93.98 -27.66
C HIS A 179 31.46 -95.39 -27.30
N ALA A 180 31.74 -95.89 -26.09
CA ALA A 180 31.13 -97.13 -25.60
C ALA A 180 29.66 -96.92 -25.23
N ALA A 181 29.33 -95.84 -24.51
CA ALA A 181 27.95 -95.48 -24.16
C ALA A 181 27.09 -95.08 -25.37
N GLN A 182 27.70 -94.71 -26.50
CA GLN A 182 27.03 -94.51 -27.80
C GLN A 182 26.70 -95.82 -28.53
N LYS A 183 27.15 -96.99 -28.05
CA LYS A 183 26.88 -98.31 -28.66
C LYS A 183 25.78 -99.11 -27.95
N ASP A 184 25.22 -98.57 -26.87
CA ASP A 184 24.04 -99.16 -26.25
C ASP A 184 22.80 -98.74 -27.07
N ASP A 185 22.14 -99.70 -27.75
CA ASP A 185 21.10 -99.47 -28.76
C ASP A 185 19.86 -98.68 -28.26
N ASP A 186 19.70 -98.54 -26.93
CA ASP A 186 18.61 -97.79 -26.28
C ASP A 186 18.88 -96.28 -26.13
N MET A 187 20.12 -95.82 -26.35
CA MET A 187 20.47 -94.40 -26.18
C MET A 187 20.28 -93.63 -27.49
N PRO A 188 19.36 -92.64 -27.57
CA PRO A 188 19.18 -91.88 -28.80
C PRO A 188 20.44 -91.06 -29.14
N PRO A 189 20.71 -90.78 -30.43
CA PRO A 189 21.85 -89.97 -30.86
C PRO A 189 21.90 -88.64 -30.09
N ILE A 190 23.11 -88.20 -29.72
CA ILE A 190 23.30 -86.99 -28.91
C ILE A 190 22.68 -85.77 -29.60
N GLU A 191 22.71 -85.74 -30.92
CA GLU A 191 22.08 -84.75 -31.79
C GLU A 191 20.55 -84.65 -31.56
N ALA A 192 19.87 -85.76 -31.28
CA ALA A 192 18.42 -85.78 -31.01
C ALA A 192 18.06 -85.22 -29.63
N ILE A 193 18.99 -85.28 -28.65
CA ILE A 193 18.85 -84.66 -27.33
C ILE A 193 19.24 -83.17 -27.37
N LEU A 194 20.27 -82.83 -28.16
CA LEU A 194 20.75 -81.45 -28.30
C LEU A 194 19.79 -80.58 -29.13
N ALA A 195 19.21 -81.08 -30.23
CA ALA A 195 18.41 -80.27 -31.14
C ALA A 195 17.20 -79.54 -30.47
N PRO A 196 16.43 -80.16 -29.54
CA PRO A 196 15.42 -79.44 -28.76
C PRO A 196 16.01 -78.32 -27.89
N LEU A 197 17.11 -78.58 -27.17
CA LEU A 197 17.78 -77.59 -26.32
C LEU A 197 18.38 -76.44 -27.13
N GLU A 198 18.92 -76.72 -28.32
CA GLU A 198 19.40 -75.70 -29.26
C GLU A 198 18.25 -74.85 -29.81
N ALA A 199 17.08 -75.46 -30.07
CA ALA A 199 15.87 -74.75 -30.48
C ALA A 199 15.31 -73.86 -29.36
N GLU A 200 15.23 -74.36 -28.13
CA GLU A 200 14.84 -73.58 -26.94
C GLU A 200 15.80 -72.41 -26.69
N LEU A 201 17.11 -72.65 -26.76
CA LEU A 201 18.14 -71.62 -26.61
C LEU A 201 18.06 -70.58 -27.74
N LYS A 202 17.67 -70.97 -28.96
CA LYS A 202 17.40 -70.05 -30.07
C LYS A 202 16.14 -69.22 -29.84
N LEU A 203 15.07 -69.80 -29.28
CA LEU A 203 13.85 -69.09 -28.90
C LEU A 203 14.12 -68.09 -27.76
N ALA A 204 14.84 -68.50 -26.71
CA ALA A 204 15.24 -67.64 -25.61
C ALA A 204 16.12 -66.45 -26.08
N ARG A 205 17.03 -66.68 -27.04
CA ARG A 205 17.79 -65.60 -27.69
C ARG A 205 16.90 -64.62 -28.47
N GLN A 206 15.86 -65.11 -29.15
CA GLN A 206 14.89 -64.27 -29.85
C GLN A 206 14.01 -63.47 -28.87
N GLU A 207 13.63 -64.06 -27.73
CA GLU A 207 12.89 -63.39 -26.68
C GLU A 207 13.72 -62.29 -26.02
N ILE A 208 14.99 -62.55 -25.69
CA ILE A 208 15.94 -61.54 -25.20
C ILE A 208 16.07 -60.38 -26.20
N ALA A 209 16.13 -60.65 -27.51
CA ALA A 209 16.20 -59.61 -28.53
C ALA A 209 14.92 -58.74 -28.57
N LYS A 210 13.73 -59.37 -28.49
CA LYS A 210 12.45 -58.63 -28.37
C LYS A 210 12.42 -57.74 -27.13
N LEU A 211 12.76 -58.30 -25.96
CA LEU A 211 12.81 -57.55 -24.70
C LEU A 211 13.84 -56.40 -24.73
N GLN A 212 14.93 -56.53 -25.48
CA GLN A 212 15.88 -55.43 -25.69
C GLN A 212 15.28 -54.30 -26.55
N ASP A 213 14.53 -54.64 -27.59
CA ASP A 213 13.85 -53.65 -28.43
C ASP A 213 12.64 -53.00 -27.72
N ASP A 214 11.90 -53.75 -26.91
CA ASP A 214 10.84 -53.22 -26.03
C ASP A 214 11.42 -52.25 -24.99
N ASN A 215 12.54 -52.60 -24.33
CA ASN A 215 13.23 -51.68 -23.42
C ASN A 215 13.69 -50.40 -24.14
N ARG A 216 14.24 -50.50 -25.36
CA ARG A 216 14.59 -49.31 -26.18
C ARG A 216 13.36 -48.49 -26.56
N ALA A 217 12.21 -49.11 -26.77
CA ALA A 217 10.95 -48.41 -27.04
C ALA A 217 10.43 -47.69 -25.78
N LEU A 218 10.53 -48.33 -24.61
CA LEU A 218 10.21 -47.73 -23.32
C LEU A 218 11.14 -46.53 -23.03
N ASP A 219 12.44 -46.64 -23.25
CA ASP A 219 13.39 -45.52 -23.09
C ASP A 219 13.03 -44.30 -23.95
N ARG A 220 12.62 -44.54 -25.21
CA ARG A 220 12.16 -43.47 -26.12
C ARG A 220 10.85 -42.85 -25.64
N LEU A 221 9.91 -43.67 -25.15
CA LEU A 221 8.63 -43.21 -24.61
C LEU A 221 8.83 -42.39 -23.32
N THR A 222 9.72 -42.82 -22.43
CA THR A 222 10.09 -42.09 -21.20
C THR A 222 10.66 -40.72 -21.54
N LYS A 223 11.67 -40.64 -22.43
CA LYS A 223 12.25 -39.37 -22.88
C LYS A 223 11.22 -38.44 -23.55
N SER A 224 10.29 -38.99 -24.32
CA SER A 224 9.19 -38.23 -24.92
C SER A 224 8.24 -37.66 -23.86
N LYS A 225 7.88 -38.46 -22.85
CA LYS A 225 7.06 -38.01 -21.72
C LYS A 225 7.77 -36.96 -20.86
N GLU A 226 9.06 -37.12 -20.59
CA GLU A 226 9.89 -36.14 -19.88
C GLU A 226 9.93 -34.79 -20.63
N ALA A 227 10.12 -34.81 -21.95
CA ALA A 227 10.09 -33.61 -22.78
C ALA A 227 8.71 -32.91 -22.72
N ALA A 228 7.62 -33.67 -22.83
CA ALA A 228 6.26 -33.14 -22.74
C ALA A 228 5.93 -32.57 -21.34
N LEU A 229 6.44 -33.19 -20.27
CA LEU A 229 6.30 -32.67 -18.90
C LEU A 229 7.06 -31.35 -18.72
N LEU A 230 8.27 -31.22 -19.25
CA LEU A 230 9.03 -29.96 -19.22
C LEU A 230 8.36 -28.84 -20.03
N GLU A 231 7.67 -29.17 -21.13
CA GLU A 231 6.89 -28.19 -21.90
C GLU A 231 5.61 -27.76 -21.18
N ALA A 232 4.91 -28.70 -20.53
CA ALA A 232 3.78 -28.40 -19.67
C ALA A 232 4.20 -27.53 -18.47
N GLU A 233 5.34 -27.83 -17.83
CA GLU A 233 5.88 -27.05 -16.71
C GLU A 233 6.16 -25.60 -17.12
N ARG A 234 6.85 -25.37 -18.25
CA ARG A 234 7.08 -24.02 -18.80
C ARG A 234 5.76 -23.29 -19.06
N THR A 235 4.75 -23.99 -19.56
CA THR A 235 3.42 -23.42 -19.82
C THR A 235 2.74 -22.97 -18.52
N VAL A 236 2.83 -23.79 -17.46
CA VAL A 236 2.33 -23.46 -16.12
C VAL A 236 3.11 -22.28 -15.52
N GLN A 237 4.44 -22.24 -15.62
CA GLN A 237 5.26 -21.12 -15.15
C GLN A 237 4.88 -19.80 -15.85
N ILE A 238 4.65 -19.82 -17.17
CA ILE A 238 4.17 -18.66 -17.93
C ILE A 238 2.75 -18.24 -17.49
N ALA A 239 1.86 -19.20 -17.21
CA ALA A 239 0.51 -18.92 -16.71
C ALA A 239 0.53 -18.29 -15.30
N LEU A 240 1.39 -18.78 -14.40
CA LEU A 240 1.58 -18.22 -13.06
C LEU A 240 2.12 -16.78 -13.11
N ALA A 241 3.11 -16.50 -13.97
CA ALA A 241 3.63 -15.15 -14.16
C ALA A 241 2.55 -14.18 -14.70
N LYS A 242 1.69 -14.65 -15.61
CA LYS A 242 0.53 -13.87 -16.09
C LYS A 242 -0.52 -13.64 -15.00
N ALA A 243 -0.79 -14.64 -14.15
CA ALA A 243 -1.73 -14.51 -13.04
C ALA A 243 -1.24 -13.44 -12.03
N SER A 244 0.02 -13.52 -11.60
CA SER A 244 0.62 -12.51 -10.72
C SER A 244 0.56 -11.09 -11.29
N LEU A 245 0.75 -10.92 -12.61
CA LEU A 245 0.60 -9.61 -13.25
C LEU A 245 -0.86 -9.11 -13.26
N VAL A 246 -1.82 -10.01 -13.42
CA VAL A 246 -3.25 -9.67 -13.32
C VAL A 246 -3.60 -9.23 -11.91
N ASP A 247 -3.09 -9.91 -10.87
CA ASP A 247 -3.31 -9.53 -9.47
C ASP A 247 -2.71 -8.15 -9.16
N ASP A 248 -1.49 -7.86 -9.64
CA ASP A 248 -0.88 -6.53 -9.53
C ASP A 248 -1.71 -5.42 -10.22
N LEU A 249 -2.30 -5.72 -11.38
CA LEU A 249 -3.17 -4.79 -12.10
C LEU A 249 -4.52 -4.61 -11.39
N GLN A 250 -5.08 -5.67 -10.79
CA GLN A 250 -6.29 -5.56 -9.96
C GLN A 250 -6.03 -4.70 -8.73
N ASN A 251 -4.90 -4.89 -8.04
CA ASN A 251 -4.50 -4.07 -6.90
C ASN A 251 -4.36 -2.58 -7.29
N LYS A 252 -3.72 -2.28 -8.43
CA LYS A 252 -3.63 -0.91 -8.98
C LYS A 252 -4.99 -0.33 -9.34
N ASN A 253 -5.88 -1.11 -9.94
CA ASN A 253 -7.24 -0.67 -10.26
C ASN A 253 -8.07 -0.36 -9.00
N GLN A 254 -7.94 -1.17 -7.94
CA GLN A 254 -8.59 -0.89 -6.66
C GLN A 254 -8.06 0.40 -6.00
N GLU A 255 -6.77 0.68 -6.13
CA GLU A 255 -6.18 1.91 -5.61
C GLU A 255 -6.62 3.14 -6.42
N LEU A 256 -6.65 3.06 -7.76
CA LEU A 256 -7.18 4.11 -8.62
C LEU A 256 -8.68 4.38 -8.37
N MET A 257 -9.48 3.34 -8.10
CA MET A 257 -10.88 3.49 -7.68
C MET A 257 -11.00 4.34 -6.39
N LYS A 258 -10.22 4.04 -5.35
CA LYS A 258 -10.21 4.84 -4.11
C LYS A 258 -9.79 6.29 -4.36
N GLN A 259 -8.78 6.51 -5.21
CA GLN A 259 -8.35 7.87 -5.58
C GLN A 259 -9.44 8.64 -6.32
N ILE A 260 -10.21 7.98 -7.20
CA ILE A 260 -11.38 8.57 -7.86
C ILE A 260 -12.45 8.92 -6.82
N GLU A 261 -12.75 8.05 -5.86
CA GLU A 261 -13.71 8.31 -4.78
C GLU A 261 -13.29 9.50 -3.90
N ILE A 262 -12.01 9.60 -3.53
CA ILE A 262 -11.44 10.73 -2.78
C ILE A 262 -11.60 12.02 -3.59
N CYS A 263 -11.16 12.06 -4.84
CA CYS A 263 -11.31 13.22 -5.73
C CYS A 263 -12.79 13.63 -5.90
N GLN A 264 -13.73 12.69 -5.94
CA GLN A 264 -15.16 12.99 -6.00
C GLN A 264 -15.69 13.64 -4.72
N GLU A 265 -15.26 13.18 -3.54
CA GLU A 265 -15.67 13.80 -2.27
C GLU A 265 -14.99 15.16 -2.03
N GLU A 266 -13.72 15.31 -2.41
CA GLU A 266 -13.03 16.60 -2.42
C GLU A 266 -13.80 17.62 -3.28
N ASN A 267 -14.19 17.26 -4.50
CA ASN A 267 -15.03 18.12 -5.35
C ASN A 267 -16.38 18.47 -4.68
N LYS A 268 -17.06 17.52 -4.02
CA LYS A 268 -18.29 17.81 -3.24
C LYS A 268 -18.04 18.76 -2.06
N ILE A 269 -16.86 18.75 -1.46
CA ILE A 269 -16.48 19.69 -0.38
C ILE A 269 -16.20 21.08 -0.97
N LEU A 270 -15.45 21.15 -2.07
CA LEU A 270 -15.17 22.39 -2.80
C LEU A 270 -16.46 23.07 -3.28
N ASP A 271 -17.40 22.31 -3.86
CA ASP A 271 -18.72 22.78 -4.29
C ASP A 271 -19.53 23.38 -3.12
N ARG A 272 -19.57 22.70 -1.97
CA ARG A 272 -20.27 23.18 -0.77
C ARG A 272 -19.65 24.49 -0.26
N MET A 273 -18.32 24.55 -0.18
CA MET A 273 -17.59 25.76 0.21
C MET A 273 -17.81 26.91 -0.79
N HIS A 274 -17.80 26.64 -2.10
CA HIS A 274 -18.02 27.66 -3.12
C HIS A 274 -19.43 28.25 -3.01
N ARG A 275 -20.47 27.40 -2.89
CA ARG A 275 -21.85 27.85 -2.67
C ARG A 275 -22.00 28.70 -1.40
N GLN A 276 -21.32 28.33 -0.30
CA GLN A 276 -21.30 29.13 0.93
C GLN A 276 -20.67 30.52 0.70
N LYS A 277 -19.50 30.58 0.06
CA LYS A 277 -18.81 31.85 -0.25
C LYS A 277 -19.63 32.74 -1.18
N VAL A 278 -20.32 32.17 -2.18
CA VAL A 278 -21.24 32.91 -3.05
C VAL A 278 -22.38 33.51 -2.23
N ALA A 279 -23.03 32.72 -1.37
CA ALA A 279 -24.10 33.21 -0.50
C ALA A 279 -23.65 34.29 0.52
N GLU A 280 -22.39 34.25 0.98
CA GLU A 280 -21.79 35.31 1.79
C GLU A 280 -21.56 36.59 0.98
N VAL A 281 -21.02 36.47 -0.25
CA VAL A 281 -20.84 37.60 -1.17
C VAL A 281 -22.19 38.23 -1.56
N GLU A 282 -23.23 37.43 -1.79
CA GLU A 282 -24.59 37.92 -2.07
C GLU A 282 -25.16 38.73 -0.90
N LYS A 283 -25.01 38.24 0.34
CA LYS A 283 -25.41 38.97 1.56
C LYS A 283 -24.66 40.29 1.69
N LEU A 284 -23.34 40.28 1.55
CA LEU A 284 -22.53 41.50 1.61
C LEU A 284 -22.94 42.49 0.52
N THR A 285 -23.15 42.02 -0.71
CA THR A 285 -23.63 42.85 -1.83
C THR A 285 -24.99 43.48 -1.51
N GLN A 286 -25.89 42.75 -0.85
CA GLN A 286 -27.18 43.29 -0.42
C GLN A 286 -27.01 44.37 0.66
N THR A 287 -26.17 44.15 1.68
CA THR A 287 -25.89 45.18 2.70
C THR A 287 -25.23 46.42 2.12
N VAL A 288 -24.42 46.30 1.06
CA VAL A 288 -23.85 47.46 0.35
C VAL A 288 -24.95 48.28 -0.31
N ARG A 289 -25.91 47.67 -1.02
CA ARG A 289 -27.05 48.39 -1.62
C ARG A 289 -27.89 49.12 -0.57
N GLU A 290 -28.18 48.47 0.56
CA GLU A 290 -28.94 49.08 1.65
C GLU A 290 -28.22 50.30 2.25
N LEU A 291 -26.89 50.26 2.34
CA LEU A 291 -26.07 51.40 2.76
C LEU A 291 -26.02 52.50 1.69
N GLU A 292 -25.95 52.15 0.39
CA GLU A 292 -26.02 53.11 -0.71
C GLU A 292 -27.36 53.87 -0.72
N GLU A 293 -28.49 53.15 -0.55
CA GLU A 293 -29.82 53.75 -0.42
C GLU A 293 -29.92 54.66 0.82
N ALA A 294 -29.39 54.23 1.97
CA ALA A 294 -29.35 55.04 3.18
C ALA A 294 -28.49 56.31 3.02
N VAL A 295 -27.37 56.24 2.30
CA VAL A 295 -26.52 57.40 1.97
C VAL A 295 -27.24 58.37 1.03
N LEU A 296 -27.96 57.87 0.01
CA LEU A 296 -28.76 58.70 -0.89
C LEU A 296 -29.90 59.42 -0.13
N ALA A 297 -30.62 58.71 0.73
CA ALA A 297 -31.65 59.29 1.61
C ALA A 297 -31.06 60.31 2.58
N GLY A 298 -29.89 60.03 3.17
CA GLY A 298 -29.12 60.95 4.01
C GLY A 298 -28.73 62.24 3.27
N GLY A 299 -28.30 62.12 2.01
CA GLY A 299 -28.00 63.25 1.13
C GLY A 299 -29.23 64.13 0.84
N ALA A 300 -30.39 63.51 0.59
CA ALA A 300 -31.66 64.22 0.41
C ALA A 300 -32.09 64.97 1.67
N MET A 301 -31.99 64.34 2.86
CA MET A 301 -32.26 65.01 4.13
C MET A 301 -31.28 66.16 4.41
N ALA A 302 -29.99 65.99 4.10
CA ALA A 302 -28.98 67.04 4.25
C ALA A 302 -29.20 68.24 3.30
N ASN A 303 -29.75 68.01 2.09
CA ASN A 303 -30.22 69.09 1.22
C ASN A 303 -31.38 69.86 1.88
N ALA A 304 -32.43 69.15 2.32
CA ALA A 304 -33.58 69.77 2.96
C ALA A 304 -33.20 70.60 4.21
N VAL A 305 -32.28 70.11 5.04
CA VAL A 305 -31.73 70.86 6.18
C VAL A 305 -31.04 72.15 5.74
N ARG A 306 -30.24 72.13 4.66
CA ARG A 306 -29.61 73.33 4.10
C ARG A 306 -30.63 74.34 3.55
N ASP A 307 -31.71 73.86 2.94
CA ASP A 307 -32.76 74.74 2.40
C ASP A 307 -33.59 75.39 3.53
N TYR A 308 -33.94 74.66 4.58
CA TYR A 308 -34.54 75.24 5.79
C TYR A 308 -33.61 76.23 6.49
N GLN A 309 -32.30 75.94 6.59
CA GLN A 309 -31.31 76.88 7.13
C GLN A 309 -31.27 78.19 6.32
N ARG A 310 -31.31 78.11 4.98
CA ARG A 310 -31.39 79.29 4.10
C ARG A 310 -32.68 80.09 4.35
N LYS A 311 -33.84 79.43 4.40
CA LYS A 311 -35.11 80.13 4.65
C LYS A 311 -35.15 80.80 6.03
N VAL A 312 -34.53 80.21 7.05
CA VAL A 312 -34.35 80.84 8.37
C VAL A 312 -33.41 82.05 8.31
N GLN A 313 -32.36 82.01 7.49
CA GLN A 313 -31.49 83.17 7.26
C GLN A 313 -32.26 84.32 6.58
N GLU A 314 -33.01 84.04 5.51
CA GLU A 314 -33.87 85.00 4.83
C GLU A 314 -34.89 85.65 5.79
N MET A 315 -35.63 84.85 6.56
CA MET A 315 -36.60 85.39 7.55
C MET A 315 -35.93 86.22 8.64
N ASN A 316 -34.68 85.90 9.02
CA ASN A 316 -33.91 86.69 9.99
C ASN A 316 -33.39 88.01 9.38
N GLU A 317 -33.19 88.08 8.07
CA GLU A 317 -32.90 89.33 7.36
C GLU A 317 -34.14 90.20 7.23
N GLU A 318 -35.29 89.62 6.84
CA GLU A 318 -36.61 90.25 6.83
C GLU A 318 -37.02 90.78 8.21
N MET A 319 -36.80 90.00 9.29
CA MET A 319 -37.04 90.45 10.66
C MET A 319 -36.23 91.69 11.00
N LYS A 320 -34.94 91.73 10.62
CA LYS A 320 -34.08 92.91 10.82
C LYS A 320 -34.51 94.11 9.97
N THR A 321 -35.09 93.93 8.78
CA THR A 321 -35.63 95.08 8.02
C THR A 321 -36.90 95.61 8.67
N LEU A 322 -37.83 94.71 9.06
CA LEU A 322 -39.05 95.07 9.77
C LEU A 322 -38.78 95.75 11.12
N ASP A 323 -37.76 95.33 11.88
CA ASP A 323 -37.37 96.00 13.13
C ASP A 323 -36.90 97.45 12.90
N ARG A 324 -36.18 97.71 11.81
CA ARG A 324 -35.75 99.08 11.43
C ARG A 324 -36.92 99.93 10.98
N GLU A 325 -37.83 99.36 10.17
CA GLU A 325 -39.06 100.03 9.75
C GLU A 325 -39.98 100.35 10.93
N LEU A 326 -40.13 99.41 11.87
CA LEU A 326 -40.85 99.60 13.13
C LEU A 326 -40.22 100.73 13.97
N ALA A 327 -38.89 100.80 14.05
CA ALA A 327 -38.20 101.89 14.72
C ALA A 327 -38.44 103.24 14.03
N HIS A 328 -38.38 103.32 12.69
CA HIS A 328 -38.68 104.52 11.92
C HIS A 328 -40.15 104.97 12.08
N ALA A 329 -41.09 104.02 12.08
CA ALA A 329 -42.51 104.26 12.31
C ALA A 329 -42.77 104.78 13.72
N LYS A 330 -42.14 104.20 14.75
CA LYS A 330 -42.20 104.70 16.15
C LYS A 330 -41.67 106.13 16.26
N VAL A 331 -40.53 106.45 15.63
CA VAL A 331 -39.99 107.83 15.63
C VAL A 331 -40.95 108.79 14.93
N SER A 332 -41.52 108.40 13.79
CA SER A 332 -42.50 109.23 13.06
C SER A 332 -43.79 109.45 13.85
N ALA A 333 -44.32 108.40 14.48
CA ALA A 333 -45.50 108.49 15.35
C ALA A 333 -45.25 109.40 16.56
N ASN A 334 -44.08 109.29 17.20
CA ASN A 334 -43.69 110.17 18.30
C ASN A 334 -43.58 111.64 17.84
N ARG A 335 -43.04 111.90 16.63
CA ARG A 335 -42.99 113.26 16.06
C ARG A 335 -44.40 113.83 15.84
N VAL A 336 -45.32 113.05 15.28
CA VAL A 336 -46.72 113.47 15.09
C VAL A 336 -47.40 113.73 16.44
N ALA A 337 -47.21 112.85 17.43
CA ALA A 337 -47.76 113.03 18.76
C ALA A 337 -47.28 114.33 19.44
N VAL A 338 -46.00 114.68 19.28
CA VAL A 338 -45.44 115.95 19.78
C VAL A 338 -46.04 117.16 19.04
N VAL A 339 -46.22 117.11 17.72
CA VAL A 339 -46.86 118.20 16.96
C VAL A 339 -48.31 118.41 17.42
N VAL A 340 -49.12 117.34 17.46
CA VAL A 340 -50.52 117.40 17.89
C VAL A 340 -50.66 117.88 19.34
N ALA A 341 -49.76 117.47 20.23
CA ALA A 341 -49.74 117.96 21.62
C ALA A 341 -49.41 119.46 21.73
N ASN A 342 -48.55 119.99 20.84
CA ASN A 342 -48.22 121.43 20.80
C ASN A 342 -49.34 122.28 20.18
N GLU A 343 -50.16 121.70 19.29
CA GLU A 343 -51.36 122.33 18.72
C GLU A 343 -52.53 122.37 19.72
N TRP A 344 -52.61 121.39 20.64
CA TRP A 344 -53.64 121.32 21.69
C TRP A 344 -53.34 122.25 22.86
N LYS A 345 -53.83 123.49 22.74
CA LYS A 345 -53.68 124.55 23.74
C LYS A 345 -54.98 124.85 24.48
N ASP A 346 -54.85 125.39 25.69
CA ASP A 346 -55.94 126.02 26.43
C ASP A 346 -56.34 127.37 25.82
N GLY A 347 -57.42 127.97 26.32
CA GLY A 347 -57.90 129.28 25.88
C GLY A 347 -56.94 130.46 26.15
N ASN A 348 -55.77 130.20 26.74
CA ASN A 348 -54.73 131.17 27.04
C ASN A 348 -53.42 130.85 26.28
N ASP A 349 -53.52 130.06 25.21
CA ASP A 349 -52.45 129.66 24.27
C ASP A 349 -51.31 128.84 24.90
N LYS A 350 -51.55 128.16 26.03
CA LYS A 350 -50.61 127.24 26.69
C LYS A 350 -50.98 125.79 26.41
N VAL A 351 -50.00 124.89 26.33
CA VAL A 351 -50.25 123.45 26.14
C VAL A 351 -51.14 122.91 27.26
N MET A 352 -52.23 122.23 26.90
CA MET A 352 -53.24 121.77 27.86
C MET A 352 -52.69 120.70 28.82
N PRO A 353 -52.91 120.79 30.14
CA PRO A 353 -52.46 119.77 31.09
C PRO A 353 -53.11 118.40 30.85
N VAL A 354 -52.31 117.33 30.88
CA VAL A 354 -52.74 115.94 30.60
C VAL A 354 -53.97 115.51 31.43
N LYS A 355 -54.03 115.92 32.71
CA LYS A 355 -55.17 115.60 33.59
C LYS A 355 -56.47 116.24 33.08
N GLN A 356 -56.43 117.53 32.72
CA GLN A 356 -57.57 118.25 32.17
C GLN A 356 -58.00 117.66 30.83
N TRP A 357 -57.04 117.35 29.95
CA TRP A 357 -57.33 116.70 28.68
C TRP A 357 -58.02 115.34 28.83
N LEU A 358 -57.61 114.52 29.81
CA LEU A 358 -58.28 113.24 30.11
C LEU A 358 -59.71 113.44 30.64
N GLU A 359 -59.95 114.48 31.44
CA GLU A 359 -61.27 114.82 31.97
C GLU A 359 -62.20 115.33 30.85
N GLU A 360 -61.74 116.25 30.01
CA GLU A 360 -62.46 116.74 28.82
C GLU A 360 -62.74 115.62 27.81
N ARG A 361 -61.74 114.77 27.51
CA ARG A 361 -61.92 113.61 26.63
C ARG A 361 -62.97 112.63 27.19
N ARG A 362 -62.98 112.38 28.51
CA ARG A 362 -64.00 111.53 29.15
C ARG A 362 -65.39 112.14 29.02
N LEU A 363 -65.49 113.47 29.17
CA LEU A 363 -66.74 114.21 29.06
C LEU A 363 -67.28 114.15 27.62
N LEU A 364 -66.47 114.50 26.63
CA LEU A 364 -66.81 114.40 25.20
C LEU A 364 -67.19 112.98 24.77
N GLN A 365 -66.50 111.96 25.28
CA GLN A 365 -66.81 110.55 24.99
C GLN A 365 -68.15 110.13 25.61
N GLY A 366 -68.49 110.65 26.79
CA GLY A 366 -69.80 110.49 27.42
C GLY A 366 -70.92 111.22 26.67
N GLU A 367 -70.71 112.46 26.27
CA GLU A 367 -71.65 113.23 25.43
C GLU A 367 -71.90 112.56 24.09
N MET A 368 -70.85 112.06 23.43
CA MET A 368 -71.00 111.34 22.17
C MET A 368 -71.83 110.07 22.35
N GLN A 369 -71.67 109.36 23.47
CA GLN A 369 -72.51 108.20 23.76
C GLN A 369 -73.97 108.61 24.03
N GLN A 370 -74.21 109.66 24.81
CA GLN A 370 -75.57 110.20 25.00
C GLN A 370 -76.21 110.64 23.67
N LEU A 371 -75.44 111.19 22.73
CA LEU A 371 -75.91 111.55 21.40
C LEU A 371 -76.25 110.31 20.56
N ARG A 372 -75.45 109.23 20.63
CA ARG A 372 -75.81 107.93 20.03
C ARG A 372 -77.09 107.35 20.62
N ASP A 373 -77.25 107.41 21.94
CA ASP A 373 -78.42 106.86 22.62
C ASP A 373 -79.69 107.66 22.27
N LYS A 374 -79.60 109.00 22.24
CA LYS A 374 -80.65 109.91 21.75
C LYS A 374 -80.99 109.64 20.28
N LEU A 375 -79.99 109.46 19.42
CA LEU A 375 -80.18 109.10 18.02
C LEU A 375 -80.92 107.76 17.88
N ALA A 376 -80.53 106.74 18.64
CA ALA A 376 -81.21 105.45 18.63
C ALA A 376 -82.67 105.54 19.13
N ILE A 377 -82.99 106.45 20.06
CA ILE A 377 -84.38 106.74 20.46
C ILE A 377 -85.14 107.41 19.31
N ALA A 378 -84.55 108.45 18.68
CA ALA A 378 -85.14 109.14 17.55
C ALA A 378 -85.38 108.21 16.34
N GLU A 379 -84.44 107.30 16.05
CA GLU A 379 -84.59 106.28 15.00
C GLU A 379 -85.75 105.31 15.29
N ARG A 380 -85.91 104.86 16.55
CA ARG A 380 -87.05 104.01 16.93
C ARG A 380 -88.37 104.77 16.83
N ALA A 381 -88.40 106.03 17.27
CA ALA A 381 -89.57 106.90 17.14
C ALA A 381 -89.96 107.08 15.66
N ALA A 382 -89.01 107.49 14.81
CA ALA A 382 -89.22 107.65 13.36
C ALA A 382 -89.70 106.36 12.67
N ARG A 383 -89.19 105.18 13.06
CA ARG A 383 -89.70 103.88 12.57
C ARG A 383 -91.15 103.63 13.00
N SER A 384 -91.51 103.96 14.23
CA SER A 384 -92.89 103.80 14.72
C SER A 384 -93.87 104.78 14.07
N GLU A 385 -93.42 106.02 13.80
CA GLU A 385 -94.17 107.03 13.05
C GLU A 385 -94.37 106.63 11.60
N ALA A 386 -93.34 106.05 10.94
CA ALA A 386 -93.47 105.48 9.60
C ALA A 386 -94.52 104.35 9.57
N GLN A 387 -94.49 103.40 10.51
CA GLN A 387 -95.50 102.34 10.61
C GLN A 387 -96.92 102.89 10.88
N LEU A 388 -97.06 103.97 11.65
CA LEU A 388 -98.33 104.65 11.85
C LEU A 388 -98.81 105.33 10.56
N LYS A 389 -97.90 106.00 9.84
CA LYS A 389 -98.18 106.62 8.54
C LYS A 389 -98.66 105.58 7.52
N ASP A 390 -98.04 104.41 7.45
CA ASP A 390 -98.46 103.30 6.58
C ASP A 390 -99.87 102.79 6.96
N LYS A 391 -100.15 102.63 8.26
CA LYS A 391 -101.49 102.26 8.76
C LYS A 391 -102.56 103.32 8.41
N PHE A 392 -102.23 104.61 8.53
CA PHE A 392 -103.14 105.68 8.14
C PHE A 392 -103.35 105.76 6.63
N GLN A 393 -102.29 105.55 5.83
CA GLN A 393 -102.40 105.46 4.36
C GLN A 393 -103.28 104.29 3.92
N LEU A 394 -103.14 103.11 4.54
CA LEU A 394 -104.02 101.97 4.27
C LEU A 394 -105.48 102.27 4.62
N ARG A 395 -105.74 102.89 5.77
CA ARG A 395 -107.10 103.35 6.14
C ARG A 395 -107.66 104.38 5.15
N LEU A 396 -106.83 105.31 4.69
CA LEU A 396 -107.24 106.32 3.71
C LEU A 396 -107.63 105.66 2.39
N LYS A 397 -106.82 104.72 1.87
CA LYS A 397 -107.13 103.93 0.67
C LYS A 397 -108.46 103.17 0.79
N VAL A 398 -108.72 102.52 1.92
CA VAL A 398 -110.00 101.83 2.16
C VAL A 398 -111.19 102.79 2.15
N LEU A 399 -111.03 104.01 2.68
CA LEU A 399 -112.07 105.05 2.62
C LEU A 399 -112.26 105.60 1.19
N GLU A 400 -111.17 105.81 0.44
CA GLU A 400 -111.20 106.20 -0.97
C GLU A 400 -111.90 105.14 -1.83
N GLU A 401 -111.59 103.86 -1.63
CA GLU A 401 -112.25 102.74 -2.29
C GLU A 401 -113.74 102.65 -1.91
N GLY A 402 -114.08 102.80 -0.63
CA GLY A 402 -115.47 102.86 -0.16
C GLY A 402 -116.28 104.00 -0.78
N LEU A 403 -115.68 105.20 -0.89
CA LEU A 403 -116.25 106.33 -1.61
C LEU A 403 -116.41 106.02 -3.11
N ARG A 404 -115.42 105.41 -3.75
CA ARG A 404 -115.47 105.01 -5.17
C ARG A 404 -116.58 103.98 -5.45
N MET A 405 -116.83 103.05 -4.52
CA MET A 405 -117.95 102.11 -4.58
C MET A 405 -119.31 102.75 -4.25
N SER A 406 -119.34 103.81 -3.43
CA SER A 406 -120.55 104.62 -3.21
C SER A 406 -120.92 105.39 -4.48
N THR A 407 -119.94 106.05 -5.12
CA THR A 407 -120.14 106.78 -6.38
C THR A 407 -120.57 105.88 -7.54
N SER A 408 -120.12 104.62 -7.58
CA SER A 408 -120.59 103.66 -8.58
C SER A 408 -122.05 103.24 -8.38
N ARG A 409 -122.57 103.25 -7.14
CA ARG A 409 -123.99 103.00 -6.84
C ARG A 409 -124.88 104.20 -7.19
N THR A 410 -124.45 105.44 -6.95
CA THR A 410 -125.24 106.64 -7.31
C THR A 410 -125.38 106.85 -8.81
N ASN A 411 -124.38 106.44 -9.60
CA ASN A 411 -124.43 106.58 -11.07
C ASN A 411 -125.40 105.60 -11.76
N ALA A 412 -125.81 104.52 -11.10
CA ALA A 412 -126.81 103.59 -11.62
C ALA A 412 -128.26 104.09 -11.43
N SER A 413 -128.50 104.99 -10.46
CA SER A 413 -129.84 105.51 -10.12
C SER A 413 -130.23 106.82 -10.82
N ALA A 414 -129.29 107.50 -11.48
CA ALA A 414 -129.53 108.80 -12.12
C ALA A 414 -129.87 108.74 -13.62
N ALA A 415 -129.80 107.57 -14.26
CA ALA A 415 -130.01 107.39 -15.70
C ALA A 415 -131.42 106.89 -16.10
N ARG A 416 -132.44 107.12 -15.25
CA ARG A 416 -133.85 106.86 -15.56
C ARG A 416 -134.73 108.07 -15.28
N ARG A 417 -134.68 109.05 -16.19
CA ARG A 417 -135.76 109.99 -16.52
C ARG A 417 -135.50 110.59 -17.90
#